data_AF-A0A7C3YNC7-F1
#
_entry.id   AF-A0A7C3YNC7-F1
#
_cell.length_a   1.000
_cell.length_b   1.000
_cell.length_c   1.000
_cell.angle_alpha   90.00
_cell.angle_beta   90.00
_cell.angle_gamma   90.00
#
_symmetry.space_group_name_H-M   'P 1'
#
loop_
_entity.id
_entity.type
_entity.pdbx_description
1 polymer ?
#
loop_
_entity_poly.entity_id
_entity_poly.type
_entity_poly.pdbx_seq_one_letter_code
_entity_poly.pdbx_strand_id
1 'polypeptide(L)'
;MLLKRCDTNYIEYNVDIEEGSVFDNEYLEKFVGKIFKDSPNERLLIIVVDANDIPRGYYEIGATSEDEVVFSISTIIRNVLLTGYTRFLLVHNHPDNDDKISYEDYVSYKEIKEISEYLGLEYIGDYVCCEGELKSCEEYDEDDIANFSFDLSIKKKTFIYFLILIYFVLLLIYVMKGVL
;
A
#
# COMPACT_ATOMS: atom_id res chain seq x y z
N MET A 1 26.11 -0.41 2.14
CA MET A 1 25.73 -1.17 0.94
C MET A 1 24.93 -0.26 0.02
N LEU A 2 25.20 -0.31 -1.30
CA LEU A 2 24.47 0.50 -2.29
C LEU A 2 23.17 -0.21 -2.71
N LEU A 3 22.02 0.35 -2.33
CA LEU A 3 20.70 -0.18 -2.68
C LEU A 3 20.08 0.59 -3.84
N LYS A 4 19.66 -0.14 -4.88
CA LYS A 4 19.35 0.39 -6.22
C LYS A 4 17.86 0.38 -6.51
N ARG A 5 17.35 1.51 -7.03
CA ARG A 5 16.01 1.70 -7.60
C ARG A 5 15.93 1.08 -9.00
N CYS A 6 14.92 0.26 -9.30
CA CYS A 6 14.88 -0.61 -10.47
C CYS A 6 13.91 -0.16 -11.61
N ASP A 7 13.66 1.14 -11.74
CA ASP A 7 12.53 1.64 -12.53
C ASP A 7 12.79 1.70 -14.05
N THR A 8 14.04 1.65 -14.50
CA THR A 8 14.40 1.62 -15.92
C THR A 8 15.77 0.98 -16.09
N ASN A 9 15.92 0.08 -17.06
CA ASN A 9 17.19 -0.52 -17.53
C ASN A 9 18.35 -0.52 -16.53
N TYR A 10 18.63 -1.67 -15.90
CA TYR A 10 19.88 -1.95 -15.19
C TYR A 10 20.38 -0.80 -14.29
N ILE A 11 20.08 -0.87 -12.99
CA ILE A 11 21.02 -0.43 -11.94
C ILE A 11 21.42 1.07 -12.00
N GLU A 12 20.88 1.92 -11.12
CA GLU A 12 21.64 2.86 -10.26
C GLU A 12 20.78 4.04 -9.75
N TYR A 13 20.49 4.01 -8.45
CA TYR A 13 20.50 5.20 -7.59
C TYR A 13 21.08 4.78 -6.24
N ASN A 14 21.94 5.60 -5.64
CA ASN A 14 22.76 5.26 -4.49
C ASN A 14 22.14 5.82 -3.21
N VAL A 15 21.35 5.04 -2.48
CA VAL A 15 21.07 5.37 -1.07
C VAL A 15 22.25 4.83 -0.25
N ASP A 16 23.14 5.72 0.19
CA ASP A 16 24.24 5.35 1.08
C ASP A 16 23.67 5.02 2.46
N ILE A 17 23.49 3.72 2.70
CA ILE A 17 23.05 3.16 3.97
C ILE A 17 24.01 2.03 4.31
N GLU A 18 24.35 1.90 5.58
CA GLU A 18 25.10 0.73 6.05
C GLU A 18 24.33 -0.56 5.73
N GLU A 19 24.99 -1.71 5.68
CA GLU A 19 24.27 -2.97 5.44
C GLU A 19 23.54 -3.35 6.72
N GLY A 20 22.26 -3.72 6.61
CA GLY A 20 21.43 -4.13 7.74
C GLY A 20 20.30 -5.04 7.30
N SER A 21 19.71 -5.74 8.26
CA SER A 21 18.63 -6.68 8.05
C SER A 21 17.29 -5.96 8.01
N VAL A 22 16.37 -6.39 7.13
CA VAL A 22 14.98 -5.90 7.13
C VAL A 22 14.22 -6.21 8.41
N PHE A 23 14.70 -7.14 9.24
CA PHE A 23 14.11 -7.45 10.54
C PHE A 23 14.61 -6.56 11.68
N ASP A 24 15.59 -5.69 11.42
CA ASP A 24 15.98 -4.64 12.34
C ASP A 24 15.13 -3.40 12.04
N ASN A 25 14.15 -3.12 12.90
CA ASN A 25 13.23 -2.00 12.73
C ASN A 25 13.96 -0.65 12.60
N GLU A 26 14.99 -0.40 13.43
CA GLU A 26 15.73 0.87 13.38
C GLU A 26 16.45 1.03 12.02
N TYR A 27 16.96 -0.08 11.49
CA TYR A 27 17.53 -0.10 10.16
C TYR A 27 16.48 0.15 9.07
N LEU A 28 15.35 -0.56 9.11
CA LEU A 28 14.32 -0.47 8.08
C LEU A 28 13.66 0.93 8.07
N GLU A 29 13.41 1.51 9.23
CA GLU A 29 12.93 2.90 9.39
C GLU A 29 13.89 3.90 8.76
N LYS A 30 15.19 3.80 9.06
CA LYS A 30 16.22 4.64 8.42
C LYS A 30 16.29 4.42 6.92
N PHE A 31 16.11 3.17 6.47
CA PHE A 31 16.15 2.81 5.06
C PHE A 31 15.00 3.43 4.28
N VAL A 32 13.78 3.20 4.75
CA VAL A 32 12.54 3.70 4.15
C VAL A 32 12.46 5.23 4.27
N GLY A 33 12.76 5.79 5.44
CA GLY A 33 12.70 7.23 5.68
C GLY A 33 13.66 8.04 4.80
N LYS A 34 14.79 7.45 4.40
CA LYS A 34 15.68 8.05 3.38
C LYS A 34 15.08 8.06 1.98
N ILE A 35 14.24 7.07 1.64
CA ILE A 35 13.61 6.95 0.31
C ILE A 35 12.38 7.86 0.21
N PHE A 36 11.52 7.87 1.23
CA PHE A 36 10.31 8.70 1.27
C PHE A 36 10.55 10.17 1.63
N LYS A 37 11.80 10.55 1.94
CA LYS A 37 12.14 11.91 2.34
C LYS A 37 11.54 12.95 1.39
N ASP A 38 10.80 13.90 1.96
CA ASP A 38 10.17 15.02 1.26
C ASP A 38 9.15 14.59 0.17
N SER A 39 8.55 13.38 0.26
CA SER A 39 7.48 12.98 -0.66
C SER A 39 6.13 13.60 -0.27
N PRO A 40 5.53 14.47 -1.09
CA PRO A 40 4.19 14.99 -0.84
C PRO A 40 3.09 14.01 -1.24
N ASN A 41 3.43 12.92 -1.94
CA ASN A 41 2.48 11.95 -2.48
C ASN A 41 2.66 10.61 -1.78
N GLU A 42 1.58 9.83 -1.80
CA GLU A 42 1.59 8.43 -1.40
C GLU A 42 2.42 7.61 -2.40
N ARG A 43 3.27 6.74 -1.87
CA ARG A 43 4.17 5.89 -2.64
C ARG A 43 4.24 4.52 -1.99
N LEU A 44 4.36 3.51 -2.83
CA LEU A 44 4.61 2.13 -2.46
C LEU A 44 6.05 1.75 -2.85
N LEU A 45 6.78 1.15 -1.92
CA LEU A 45 8.09 0.55 -2.13
C LEU A 45 7.96 -0.97 -2.15
N ILE A 46 8.53 -1.58 -3.18
CA ILE A 46 8.80 -3.01 -3.20
C ILE A 46 10.26 -3.19 -2.84
N ILE A 47 10.58 -3.90 -1.76
CA ILE A 47 11.95 -4.15 -1.33
C ILE A 47 12.23 -5.64 -1.49
N VAL A 48 13.18 -5.98 -2.37
CA VAL A 48 13.61 -7.38 -2.55
C VAL A 48 14.80 -7.69 -1.65
N VAL A 49 14.80 -8.90 -1.10
CA VAL A 49 15.69 -9.29 0.00
C VAL A 49 16.40 -10.59 -0.35
N ASP A 50 17.67 -10.73 0.07
CA ASP A 50 18.39 -11.99 -0.08
C ASP A 50 18.11 -12.97 1.06
N ALA A 51 18.80 -14.11 1.05
CA ALA A 51 18.66 -15.16 2.06
C ALA A 51 19.21 -14.79 3.46
N ASN A 52 19.92 -13.67 3.59
CA ASN A 52 20.44 -13.16 4.87
C ASN A 52 19.58 -11.98 5.37
N ASP A 53 18.39 -11.78 4.80
CA ASP A 53 17.48 -10.69 5.15
C ASP A 53 18.03 -9.30 4.82
N ILE A 54 19.01 -9.23 3.91
CA ILE A 54 19.63 -7.99 3.50
C ILE A 54 18.88 -7.51 2.25
N PRO A 55 18.36 -6.26 2.22
CA PRO A 55 17.79 -5.72 1.00
C PRO A 55 18.81 -5.78 -0.13
N ARG A 56 18.40 -6.03 -1.37
CA ARG A 56 19.31 -6.02 -2.54
C ARG A 56 18.83 -5.11 -3.66
N GLY A 57 17.58 -4.71 -3.63
CA GLY A 57 17.01 -3.73 -4.56
C GLY A 57 15.65 -3.25 -4.08
N TYR A 58 15.18 -2.16 -4.67
CA TYR A 58 13.82 -1.70 -4.45
C TYR A 58 13.20 -1.09 -5.71
N TYR A 59 11.88 -1.05 -5.76
CA TYR A 59 11.09 -0.34 -6.76
C TYR A 59 10.18 0.64 -6.05
N GLU A 60 9.98 1.80 -6.65
CA GLU A 60 8.99 2.75 -6.18
C GLU A 60 7.83 2.77 -7.18
N ILE A 61 6.64 2.47 -6.68
CA ILE A 61 5.38 2.51 -7.41
C ILE A 61 4.55 3.62 -6.80
N GLY A 62 4.06 4.53 -7.63
CA GLY A 62 3.14 5.59 -7.19
C GLY A 62 3.62 6.99 -7.52
N ALA A 63 2.73 7.75 -8.16
CA ALA A 63 2.73 9.21 -8.29
C ALA A 63 1.45 9.68 -9.02
N THR A 64 0.25 9.21 -8.63
CA THR A 64 -0.97 9.48 -9.42
C THR A 64 -2.10 10.22 -8.69
N SER A 65 -2.24 10.13 -7.36
CA SER A 65 -3.27 10.85 -6.59
C SER A 65 -2.75 11.28 -5.21
N GLU A 66 -3.39 12.29 -4.61
CA GLU A 66 -3.10 12.79 -3.25
C GLU A 66 -3.51 11.76 -2.17
N ASP A 67 -4.48 10.88 -2.47
CA ASP A 67 -5.19 10.08 -1.45
C ASP A 67 -5.01 8.55 -1.53
N GLU A 68 -4.57 7.98 -2.67
CA GLU A 68 -4.47 6.51 -2.85
C GLU A 68 -3.35 6.11 -3.85
N VAL A 69 -2.54 5.08 -3.55
CA VAL A 69 -1.70 4.40 -4.55
C VAL A 69 -2.51 3.34 -5.30
N VAL A 70 -2.93 3.66 -6.53
CA VAL A 70 -3.54 2.66 -7.42
C VAL A 70 -2.44 1.81 -8.08
N PHE A 71 -2.21 0.61 -7.58
CA PHE A 71 -1.33 -0.38 -8.19
C PHE A 71 -2.06 -1.69 -8.47
N SER A 72 -1.58 -2.43 -9.47
CA SER A 72 -2.05 -3.80 -9.70
C SER A 72 -1.11 -4.78 -9.01
N ILE A 73 -1.64 -5.80 -8.36
CA ILE A 73 -0.83 -6.90 -7.79
C ILE A 73 0.08 -7.51 -8.86
N SER A 74 -0.41 -7.59 -10.10
CA SER A 74 0.40 -8.07 -11.23
C SER A 74 1.66 -7.23 -11.47
N THR A 75 1.61 -5.92 -11.22
CA THR A 75 2.77 -5.02 -11.30
C THR A 75 3.78 -5.34 -10.20
N ILE A 76 3.32 -5.54 -8.96
CA ILE A 76 4.18 -5.90 -7.83
C ILE A 76 4.91 -7.20 -8.11
N ILE A 77 4.14 -8.26 -8.39
CA ILE A 77 4.67 -9.60 -8.63
C ILE A 77 5.63 -9.59 -9.81
N ARG A 78 5.29 -8.89 -10.91
CA ARG A 78 6.18 -8.77 -12.07
C ARG A 78 7.52 -8.13 -11.69
N ASN A 79 7.51 -7.05 -10.91
CA ASN A 79 8.74 -6.39 -10.49
C ASN A 79 9.60 -7.31 -9.62
N VAL A 80 9.01 -8.01 -8.65
CA VAL A 80 9.73 -9.00 -7.83
C VAL A 80 10.36 -10.08 -8.72
N LEU A 81 9.60 -10.70 -9.61
CA LEU A 81 10.09 -11.76 -10.50
C LEU A 81 11.24 -11.30 -11.41
N LEU A 82 11.19 -10.06 -11.90
CA LEU A 82 12.24 -9.50 -12.77
C LEU A 82 13.58 -9.31 -12.04
N THR A 83 13.58 -9.28 -10.70
CA THR A 83 14.83 -9.18 -9.92
C THR A 83 15.58 -10.49 -9.80
N GLY A 84 14.89 -11.63 -9.98
CA GLY A 84 15.42 -12.95 -9.67
C GLY A 84 15.47 -13.30 -8.18
N TYR A 85 15.05 -12.40 -7.28
CA TYR A 85 14.85 -12.70 -5.87
C TYR A 85 13.45 -13.26 -5.63
N THR A 86 13.33 -14.14 -4.65
CA THR A 86 12.06 -14.79 -4.28
C THR A 86 11.47 -14.24 -2.99
N ARG A 87 12.17 -13.34 -2.29
CA ARG A 87 11.76 -12.80 -0.99
C ARG A 87 11.61 -11.28 -1.10
N PHE A 88 10.50 -10.73 -0.62
CA PHE A 88 10.24 -9.30 -0.70
C PHE A 88 9.29 -8.83 0.41
N LEU A 89 9.30 -7.52 0.65
CA LEU A 89 8.34 -6.83 1.50
C LEU A 89 7.85 -5.56 0.81
N LEU A 90 6.70 -5.06 1.27
CA LEU A 90 6.15 -3.79 0.82
C LEU A 90 6.20 -2.76 1.92
N VAL A 91 6.42 -1.50 1.54
CA VAL A 91 6.27 -0.37 2.46
C VAL A 91 5.60 0.77 1.74
N HIS A 92 4.53 1.35 2.29
CA HIS A 92 3.91 2.56 1.76
C HIS A 92 3.94 3.70 2.79
N ASN A 93 3.82 4.95 2.34
CA ASN A 93 3.74 6.12 3.22
C ASN A 93 2.38 6.78 3.11
N HIS A 94 1.79 7.27 4.21
CA HIS A 94 0.60 8.11 4.17
C HIS A 94 0.99 9.60 4.21
N PRO A 95 0.67 10.41 3.19
CA PRO A 95 1.00 11.85 3.16
C PRO A 95 0.38 12.65 4.32
N ASP A 96 -0.82 12.25 4.74
CA ASP A 96 -1.55 12.88 5.83
C ASP A 96 -0.98 12.57 7.22
N ASN A 97 0.04 11.70 7.29
CA ASN A 97 0.63 11.19 8.52
C ASN A 97 -0.38 10.50 9.45
N ASP A 98 -1.50 10.02 8.92
CA ASP A 98 -2.37 9.10 9.65
C ASP A 98 -1.70 7.72 9.64
N ASP A 99 -1.35 7.25 10.83
CA ASP A 99 -0.70 5.96 11.06
C ASP A 99 -1.69 4.78 11.05
N LYS A 100 -2.96 5.05 10.72
CA LYS A 100 -3.98 4.03 10.53
C LYS A 100 -3.82 3.38 9.17
N ILE A 101 -3.63 2.08 9.20
CA ILE A 101 -3.79 1.23 8.03
C ILE A 101 -5.29 1.19 7.66
N SER A 102 -5.59 1.28 6.36
CA SER A 102 -6.95 1.26 5.82
C SER A 102 -7.45 -0.18 5.60
N TYR A 103 -8.75 -0.31 5.29
CA TYR A 103 -9.29 -1.62 4.91
C TYR A 103 -8.70 -2.10 3.58
N GLU A 104 -8.49 -1.17 2.66
CA GLU A 104 -7.93 -1.38 1.34
C GLU A 104 -6.48 -1.90 1.43
N ASP A 105 -5.69 -1.40 2.36
CA ASP A 105 -4.33 -1.90 2.66
C ASP A 105 -4.37 -3.34 3.16
N TYR A 106 -5.27 -3.66 4.09
CA TYR A 106 -5.43 -5.01 4.61
C TYR A 106 -5.86 -6.01 3.53
N VAL A 107 -6.82 -5.64 2.68
CA VAL A 107 -7.27 -6.47 1.57
C VAL A 107 -6.11 -6.70 0.58
N SER A 108 -5.38 -5.65 0.24
CA SER A 108 -4.22 -5.74 -0.65
C SER A 108 -3.14 -6.64 -0.08
N TYR A 109 -2.81 -6.48 1.21
CA TYR A 109 -1.89 -7.34 1.94
C TYR A 109 -2.28 -8.82 1.85
N LYS A 110 -3.56 -9.15 2.11
CA LYS A 110 -4.09 -10.52 2.04
C LYS A 110 -3.97 -11.11 0.64
N GLU A 111 -4.43 -10.37 -0.38
CA GLU A 111 -4.40 -10.84 -1.77
C GLU A 111 -2.96 -11.06 -2.26
N ILE A 112 -2.04 -10.16 -1.91
CA ILE A 112 -0.62 -10.28 -2.27
C ILE A 112 0.01 -11.48 -1.56
N LYS A 113 -0.30 -11.69 -0.28
CA LYS A 113 0.19 -12.84 0.49
C LYS A 113 -0.23 -14.16 -0.15
N GLU A 114 -1.52 -14.30 -0.43
CA GLU A 114 -2.05 -15.51 -1.09
C GLU A 114 -1.39 -15.74 -2.46
N ILE A 115 -1.35 -14.73 -3.33
CA ILE A 115 -0.75 -14.86 -4.67
C ILE A 115 0.75 -15.19 -4.59
N SER A 116 1.46 -14.59 -3.64
CA SER A 116 2.89 -14.85 -3.44
C SER A 116 3.15 -16.30 -3.05
N GLU A 117 2.36 -16.83 -2.11
CA GLU A 117 2.43 -18.24 -1.71
C GLU A 117 2.17 -19.17 -2.90
N TYR A 118 1.15 -18.89 -3.72
CA TYR A 118 0.86 -19.68 -4.92
C TYR A 118 2.01 -19.68 -5.94
N LEU A 119 2.79 -18.60 -6.01
CA LEU A 119 3.91 -18.45 -6.93
C LEU A 119 5.25 -18.91 -6.35
N GLY A 120 5.27 -19.38 -5.09
CA GLY A 120 6.51 -19.76 -4.40
C GLY A 120 7.41 -18.57 -4.06
N LEU A 121 6.82 -17.38 -3.91
CA LEU A 121 7.47 -16.18 -3.41
C LEU A 121 7.22 -16.06 -1.90
N GLU A 122 8.21 -15.60 -1.15
CA GLU A 122 8.10 -15.30 0.27
C GLU A 122 7.77 -13.81 0.45
N TYR A 123 6.53 -13.54 0.81
CA TYR A 123 6.09 -12.21 1.19
C TYR A 123 6.35 -12.01 2.69
N ILE A 124 7.40 -11.25 3.02
CA ILE A 124 7.92 -11.10 4.39
C ILE A 124 7.00 -10.21 5.24
N GLY A 125 6.40 -9.19 4.64
CA GLY A 125 5.54 -8.26 5.35
C GLY A 125 5.13 -7.05 4.51
N ASP A 126 4.17 -6.31 5.06
CA ASP A 126 3.63 -5.06 4.51
C ASP A 126 3.60 -4.03 5.61
N TYR A 127 4.13 -2.85 5.34
CA TYR A 127 4.35 -1.83 6.36
C TYR A 127 3.88 -0.46 5.90
N VAL A 128 3.38 0.32 6.85
CA VAL A 128 3.09 1.75 6.68
C VAL A 128 4.18 2.54 7.39
N CYS A 129 4.76 3.51 6.69
CA CYS A 129 5.74 4.44 7.24
C CYS A 129 5.11 5.81 7.44
N CYS A 130 5.02 6.24 8.71
CA CYS A 130 4.52 7.56 9.11
C CYS A 130 5.52 8.22 10.06
N GLU A 131 5.95 9.45 9.76
CA GLU A 131 6.96 10.21 10.53
C GLU A 131 8.27 9.45 10.84
N GLY A 132 8.59 8.41 10.06
CA GLY A 132 9.78 7.58 10.25
C GLY A 132 9.57 6.35 11.15
N GLU A 133 8.36 6.13 11.66
CA GLU A 133 7.97 4.91 12.36
C GLU A 133 7.30 3.92 11.39
N LEU A 134 7.50 2.63 11.60
CA LEU A 134 6.89 1.56 10.81
C LEU A 134 5.80 0.82 11.58
N LYS A 135 4.65 0.62 10.93
CA LYS A 135 3.56 -0.23 11.43
C LYS A 135 3.28 -1.36 10.45
N SER A 136 3.12 -2.57 10.97
CA SER A 136 2.86 -3.76 10.16
C SER A 136 1.37 -3.91 9.87
N CYS A 137 1.00 -4.18 8.61
CA CYS A 137 -0.37 -4.56 8.24
C CYS A 137 -0.74 -5.97 8.72
N GLU A 138 0.21 -6.74 9.27
CA GLU A 138 -0.05 -8.08 9.81
C GLU A 138 -0.67 -8.06 11.21
N GLU A 139 -0.56 -6.94 11.94
CA GLU A 139 -0.94 -6.83 13.37
C GLU A 139 -2.45 -6.66 13.60
N TYR A 140 -3.30 -7.01 12.63
CA TYR A 140 -4.74 -6.84 12.75
C TYR A 140 -5.47 -7.97 13.46
N ASP A 141 -6.34 -7.58 14.39
CA ASP A 141 -7.15 -8.47 15.20
C ASP A 141 -8.55 -8.69 14.56
N GLU A 142 -9.28 -9.72 15.00
CA GLU A 142 -10.67 -9.94 14.55
C GLU A 142 -11.59 -8.72 14.80
N ASP A 143 -11.30 -7.94 15.84
CA ASP A 143 -12.06 -6.75 16.21
C ASP A 143 -11.87 -5.61 15.19
N ASP A 144 -10.66 -5.44 14.64
CA ASP A 144 -10.40 -4.43 13.62
C ASP A 144 -11.09 -4.79 12.30
N ILE A 145 -11.07 -6.07 11.93
CA ILE A 145 -11.80 -6.61 10.77
C ILE A 145 -13.31 -6.36 10.91
N ALA A 146 -13.84 -6.56 12.11
CA ALA A 146 -15.25 -6.29 12.41
C ALA A 146 -15.58 -4.80 12.30
N ASN A 147 -14.69 -3.92 12.77
CA ASN A 147 -14.84 -2.47 12.66
C ASN A 147 -14.85 -1.99 11.21
N PHE A 148 -13.95 -2.50 10.37
CA PHE A 148 -13.96 -2.22 8.94
C PHE A 148 -15.26 -2.64 8.26
N SER A 149 -15.70 -3.88 8.54
CA SER A 149 -16.94 -4.43 7.99
C SER A 149 -18.16 -3.60 8.39
N PHE A 150 -18.16 -3.06 9.60
CA PHE A 150 -19.20 -2.19 10.12
C PHE A 150 -19.19 -0.81 9.45
N ASP A 151 -18.04 -0.15 9.31
CA ASP A 151 -17.92 1.15 8.63
C ASP A 151 -18.36 1.06 7.16
N LEU A 152 -17.93 0.03 6.44
CA LEU A 152 -18.39 -0.27 5.07
C LEU A 152 -19.91 -0.42 4.97
N SER A 153 -20.53 -1.09 5.96
CA SER A 153 -21.99 -1.26 6.04
C SER A 153 -22.70 0.08 6.24
N ILE A 154 -22.15 0.97 7.09
CA ILE A 154 -22.66 2.32 7.29
C ILE A 154 -22.52 3.14 6.01
N LYS A 155 -21.34 3.20 5.40
CA LYS A 155 -21.09 3.95 4.16
C LYS A 155 -22.03 3.50 3.04
N LYS A 156 -22.22 2.19 2.85
CA LYS A 156 -23.19 1.64 1.86
C LYS A 156 -24.62 2.09 2.15
N LYS A 157 -25.08 2.03 3.41
CA LYS A 157 -26.43 2.49 3.78
C LYS A 157 -26.60 3.98 3.51
N THR A 158 -25.66 4.81 3.94
CA THR A 158 -25.70 6.27 3.73
C THR A 158 -25.74 6.62 2.24
N PHE A 159 -24.94 5.93 1.42
CA PHE A 159 -24.95 6.10 -0.03
C PHE A 159 -26.30 5.73 -0.68
N ILE A 160 -26.93 4.64 -0.24
CA ILE A 160 -28.27 4.25 -0.69
C ILE A 160 -29.31 5.32 -0.32
N TYR A 161 -29.29 5.84 0.90
CA TYR A 161 -30.20 6.92 1.31
C TYR A 161 -30.01 8.19 0.49
N PHE A 162 -28.76 8.53 0.16
CA PHE A 162 -28.45 9.67 -0.69
C PHE A 162 -29.01 9.49 -2.11
N LEU A 163 -28.87 8.31 -2.72
CA LEU A 163 -29.46 8.00 -4.03
C LEU A 163 -31.00 8.08 -4.00
N ILE A 164 -31.64 7.58 -2.93
CA ILE A 164 -33.09 7.67 -2.75
C ILE A 164 -33.52 9.13 -2.67
N LEU A 165 -32.78 9.97 -1.93
CA LEU A 165 -33.06 11.40 -1.81
C LEU A 165 -32.96 12.10 -3.18
N ILE A 166 -31.89 11.83 -3.95
CA ILE A 166 -31.74 12.35 -5.32
C ILE A 166 -32.92 11.95 -6.20
N TYR A 167 -33.31 10.67 -6.17
CA TYR A 167 -34.44 10.18 -6.94
C TYR A 167 -35.74 10.91 -6.57
N PHE A 168 -35.98 11.13 -5.27
CA PHE A 168 -37.18 11.84 -4.79
C PHE A 168 -37.20 13.30 -5.22
N VAL A 169 -36.04 13.98 -5.17
CA VAL A 169 -35.88 15.36 -5.65
C VAL A 169 -36.14 15.44 -7.17
N LEU A 170 -35.57 14.53 -7.95
CA LEU A 170 -35.81 14.46 -9.40
C LEU A 170 -37.28 14.20 -9.73
N LEU A 171 -37.94 13.30 -9.00
CA LEU A 171 -39.37 13.02 -9.15
C LEU A 171 -40.23 14.26 -8.86
N LEU A 172 -39.92 15.00 -7.79
CA LEU A 172 -40.60 16.27 -7.46
C LEU A 172 -40.43 17.30 -8.57
N ILE A 173 -39.22 17.47 -9.10
CA ILE A 173 -38.96 18.37 -10.24
C ILE A 173 -39.78 17.95 -11.47
N TYR A 174 -39.87 16.65 -11.73
CA TYR A 174 -40.60 16.11 -12.87
C TYR A 174 -42.12 16.36 -12.75
N VAL A 175 -42.68 16.15 -11.55
CA VAL A 175 -44.10 16.47 -11.23
C VAL A 175 -44.35 17.97 -11.33
N MET A 176 -43.47 18.82 -10.78
CA MET A 176 -43.61 20.27 -10.84
C MET A 176 -43.51 20.84 -12.27
N LYS A 177 -42.80 20.18 -13.18
CA LYS A 177 -42.74 20.54 -14.60
C LYS A 177 -43.95 20.07 -15.41
N GLY A 178 -44.90 19.37 -14.79
CA GLY A 178 -46.14 18.92 -15.46
C GLY A 178 -45.91 17.89 -16.55
N VAL A 179 -44.86 17.08 -16.44
CA VAL A 179 -44.47 16.06 -17.44
C VAL A 179 -45.08 14.67 -17.11
N LEU A 180 -46.05 14.63 -16.21
CA LEU A 180 -46.83 13.44 -15.82
C LEU A 180 -48.33 13.71 -16.00
#